data_AF-E9HXY9-F1
#
_entry.id   AF-E9HXY9-F1
#
_cell.length_a   1.000
_cell.length_b   1.000
_cell.length_c   1.000
_cell.angle_alpha   90.00
_cell.angle_beta   90.00
_cell.angle_gamma   90.00
#
_symmetry.space_group_name_H-M   'P 1'
#
loop_
_entity.id
_entity.type
_entity.pdbx_description
1 polymer ?
#
loop_
_entity_poly.entity_id
_entity_poly.type
_entity_poly.pdbx_seq_one_letter_code
_entity_poly.pdbx_strand_id
1 'polypeptide(L)'
;EKPILLILDNQTSHISYPVVEFCKKSGIVLFTLPPHTSHVTQPLDKCLFGPMKSDMSQEHRHWMRNHPGERNSIYDVPQLTKAPYQRRFNSKNIKSAFAACGIYPLNRHAVPEHSMFAPSSVTDLPNGIRNEKLYLMIVFHNRLST
;
A
#
# COMPACT_ATOMS: atom_id res chain seq x y z
N GLU A 1 15.69 18.37 -12.50
CA GLU A 1 14.72 18.40 -11.38
C GLU A 1 14.56 17.01 -10.79
N LYS A 2 14.16 16.88 -9.52
CA LYS A 2 13.84 15.58 -8.88
C LYS A 2 12.33 15.50 -8.69
N PRO A 3 11.57 14.89 -9.62
CA PRO A 3 10.12 14.85 -9.53
C PRO A 3 9.68 14.05 -8.29
N ILE A 4 8.61 14.51 -7.63
CA ILE A 4 8.00 13.79 -6.51
C ILE A 4 6.96 12.83 -7.08
N LEU A 5 7.11 11.55 -6.77
CA LEU A 5 6.12 10.51 -7.10
C LEU A 5 5.26 10.22 -5.88
N LEU A 6 3.95 10.43 -6.00
CA LEU A 6 2.97 10.06 -5.00
C LEU A 6 2.19 8.83 -5.49
N ILE A 7 2.35 7.73 -4.76
CA ILE A 7 1.70 6.46 -5.05
C ILE A 7 0.43 6.36 -4.20
N LEU A 8 -0.71 6.18 -4.86
CA LEU A 8 -2.02 6.07 -4.23
C LEU A 8 -2.60 4.67 -4.45
N ASP A 9 -3.37 4.20 -3.49
CA ASP A 9 -4.26 3.08 -3.69
C ASP A 9 -5.47 3.49 -4.52
N ASN A 10 -6.02 2.57 -5.30
CA ASN A 10 -7.17 2.84 -6.18
C ASN A 10 -8.50 2.91 -5.42
N GLN A 11 -8.51 3.51 -4.23
CA GLN A 11 -9.75 3.80 -3.50
C GLN A 11 -10.30 5.13 -4.02
N THR A 12 -11.51 5.08 -4.56
CA THR A 12 -12.19 6.23 -5.20
C THR A 12 -12.41 7.43 -4.27
N SER A 13 -12.36 7.24 -2.96
CA SER A 13 -12.37 8.30 -1.94
C SER A 13 -11.12 9.18 -1.94
N HIS A 14 -9.97 8.66 -2.41
CA HIS A 14 -8.69 9.36 -2.32
C HIS A 14 -8.40 10.27 -3.53
N ILE A 15 -9.20 10.20 -4.59
CA ILE A 15 -8.92 10.89 -5.85
C ILE A 15 -10.07 11.86 -6.14
N SER A 16 -9.88 13.12 -5.73
CA SER A 16 -10.76 14.22 -6.09
C SER A 16 -10.09 15.15 -7.09
N TYR A 17 -10.88 15.83 -7.92
CA TYR A 17 -10.38 16.80 -8.89
C TYR A 17 -9.45 17.87 -8.26
N PRO A 18 -9.78 18.47 -7.10
CA PRO A 18 -8.88 19.44 -6.45
C PRO A 18 -7.50 18.86 -6.10
N VAL A 19 -7.42 17.59 -5.68
CA VAL A 19 -6.15 16.93 -5.34
C VAL A 19 -5.29 16.72 -6.59
N VAL A 20 -5.90 16.28 -7.69
CA VAL A 20 -5.22 16.10 -8.97
C VAL A 20 -4.70 17.43 -9.51
N GLU A 21 -5.54 18.47 -9.45
CA GLU A 21 -5.15 19.81 -9.90
C GLU A 21 -3.99 20.38 -9.09
N PHE A 22 -4.02 20.22 -7.76
CA PHE A 22 -2.94 20.61 -6.87
C PHE A 22 -1.63 19.88 -7.22
N CYS A 23 -1.67 18.54 -7.35
CA CYS A 23 -0.47 17.76 -7.67
C CYS A 23 0.13 18.18 -9.01
N LYS A 24 -0.71 18.41 -10.03
CA LYS A 24 -0.28 18.90 -11.34
C LYS A 24 0.40 20.27 -11.25
N LYS A 25 -0.20 21.22 -10.51
CA LYS A 25 0.36 22.57 -10.29
C LYS A 25 1.68 22.53 -9.51
N SER A 26 1.85 21.55 -8.61
CA SER A 26 3.05 21.39 -7.79
C SER A 26 4.14 20.49 -8.41
N GLY A 27 3.95 19.97 -9.63
CA GLY A 27 4.91 19.06 -10.27
C GLY A 27 5.01 17.68 -9.60
N ILE A 28 3.97 17.27 -8.89
CA ILE A 28 3.86 15.96 -8.24
C ILE A 28 3.21 14.98 -9.24
N VAL A 29 3.91 13.89 -9.52
CA VAL A 29 3.41 12.79 -10.34
C VAL A 29 2.53 11.90 -9.49
N LEU A 30 1.26 11.78 -9.85
CA LEU A 30 0.33 10.84 -9.23
C LEU A 30 0.40 9.49 -9.95
N PHE A 31 0.53 8.40 -9.19
CA PHE A 31 0.48 7.04 -9.71
C PHE A 31 -0.47 6.19 -8.87
N THR A 32 -1.52 5.67 -9.50
CA THR A 32 -2.49 4.79 -8.84
C THR A 32 -2.11 3.34 -9.08
N LEU A 33 -2.12 2.54 -8.01
CA LEU A 33 -1.88 1.10 -8.11
C LEU A 33 -3.08 0.40 -8.77
N PRO A 34 -2.89 -0.69 -9.52
CA PRO A 34 -4.01 -1.45 -10.07
C PRO A 34 -4.99 -1.91 -8.97
N PRO A 35 -6.31 -1.96 -9.25
CA PRO A 35 -7.29 -2.44 -8.29
C PRO A 35 -6.97 -3.86 -7.81
N HIS A 36 -7.35 -4.17 -6.57
CA HIS A 36 -7.19 -5.49 -5.95
C HIS A 36 -5.74 -6.00 -5.83
N THR A 37 -4.75 -5.09 -5.77
CA THR A 37 -3.34 -5.46 -5.58
C THR A 37 -2.76 -5.07 -4.21
N SER A 38 -3.57 -4.59 -3.27
CA SER A 38 -3.11 -4.03 -1.98
C SER A 38 -2.20 -4.98 -1.19
N HIS A 39 -2.54 -6.26 -1.14
CA HIS A 39 -1.77 -7.32 -0.46
C HIS A 39 -0.35 -7.53 -1.03
N VAL A 40 -0.08 -6.97 -2.20
CA VAL A 40 1.13 -7.24 -2.99
C VAL A 40 1.92 -5.96 -3.28
N THR A 41 1.26 -4.89 -3.68
CA THR A 41 1.89 -3.68 -4.19
C THR A 41 1.93 -2.54 -3.17
N GLN A 42 1.17 -2.61 -2.06
CA GLN A 42 1.17 -1.54 -1.06
C GLN A 42 2.21 -1.81 0.04
N PRO A 43 3.28 -1.00 0.13
CA PRO A 43 4.35 -1.20 1.11
C PRO A 43 3.84 -1.14 2.56
N LEU A 44 2.86 -0.28 2.82
CA LEU A 44 2.25 -0.10 4.13
C LEU A 44 1.53 -1.37 4.60
N ASP A 45 0.61 -1.88 3.77
CA ASP A 45 -0.18 -3.07 4.09
C ASP A 45 0.68 -4.33 4.18
N LYS A 46 1.59 -4.52 3.21
CA LYS A 46 2.41 -5.73 3.11
C LYS A 46 3.43 -5.85 4.24
N CYS A 47 4.09 -4.74 4.60
CA CYS A 47 5.31 -4.82 5.41
C CYS A 47 5.25 -4.07 6.74
N LEU A 48 4.43 -3.02 6.88
CA LEU A 48 4.51 -2.10 8.02
C LEU A 48 3.34 -2.28 9.00
N PHE A 49 2.11 -2.35 8.49
CA PHE A 49 0.93 -2.39 9.35
C PHE A 49 0.77 -3.70 10.13
N GLY A 50 1.05 -4.85 9.52
CA GLY A 50 0.99 -6.14 10.22
C GLY A 50 1.88 -6.17 11.46
N PRO A 51 3.19 -5.93 11.32
CA PRO A 51 4.10 -5.85 12.46
C PRO A 51 3.77 -4.73 13.46
N MET A 52 3.33 -3.56 13.00
CA MET A 52 2.91 -2.47 13.89
C MET A 52 1.71 -2.85 14.74
N LYS A 53 0.69 -3.53 14.17
CA LYS A 53 -0.47 -4.02 14.92
C LYS A 53 -0.07 -5.04 15.99
N SER A 54 0.92 -5.88 15.70
CA SER A 54 1.46 -6.84 16.67
C SER A 54 2.18 -6.14 17.82
N ASP A 55 3.04 -5.17 17.53
CA ASP A 55 3.71 -4.35 18.54
C ASP A 55 2.70 -3.56 19.39
N MET A 56 1.70 -2.96 18.75
CA MET A 56 0.62 -2.24 19.43
C MET A 56 -0.15 -3.16 20.37
N SER A 57 -0.45 -4.39 19.95
CA SER A 57 -1.11 -5.40 20.79
C SER A 57 -0.26 -5.76 22.02
N GLN A 58 1.06 -5.77 21.90
CA GLN A 58 1.97 -5.97 23.03
C GLN A 58 1.93 -4.79 23.99
N GLU A 59 2.01 -3.55 23.50
CA GLU A 59 1.90 -2.35 24.34
C GLU A 59 0.58 -2.32 25.12
N HIS A 60 -0.53 -2.68 24.48
CA HIS A 60 -1.82 -2.77 25.16
C HIS A 60 -1.81 -3.81 26.28
N ARG A 61 -1.20 -4.98 26.07
CA ARG A 61 -1.05 -6.01 27.11
C ARG A 61 -0.16 -5.55 28.26
N HIS A 62 0.93 -4.83 27.97
CA HIS A 62 1.80 -4.25 28.98
C HIS A 62 1.06 -3.21 29.81
N TRP A 63 0.32 -2.31 29.15
CA TRP A 63 -0.48 -1.31 29.83
C TRP A 63 -1.52 -1.93 30.76
N MET A 64 -2.29 -2.93 30.29
CA MET A 64 -3.30 -3.62 31.11
C MET A 64 -2.71 -4.32 32.33
N ARG A 65 -1.48 -4.86 32.23
CA ARG A 65 -0.79 -5.49 33.36
C ARG A 65 -0.41 -4.47 34.44
N ASN A 66 -0.06 -3.25 34.02
CA ASN A 66 0.39 -2.19 34.91
C ASN A 66 -0.76 -1.34 35.50
N HIS A 67 -1.97 -1.46 34.93
CA HIS A 67 -3.16 -0.70 35.34
C HIS A 67 -4.34 -1.65 35.60
N PRO A 68 -4.25 -2.52 36.63
CA PRO A 68 -5.27 -3.52 36.91
C PRO A 68 -6.60 -2.86 37.30
N GLY A 69 -7.67 -3.25 36.62
CA GLY A 69 -9.02 -2.71 36.86
C GLY A 69 -9.32 -1.40 36.13
N GLU A 70 -8.36 -0.84 35.42
CA GLU A 70 -8.56 0.35 34.60
C GLU A 70 -8.95 -0.02 33.16
N ARG A 71 -9.78 0.81 32.53
CA ARG A 71 -10.21 0.64 31.15
C ARG A 71 -9.46 1.59 30.24
N ASN A 72 -8.80 1.03 29.24
CA ASN A 72 -8.20 1.79 28.15
C ASN A 72 -9.28 2.52 27.34
N SER A 73 -9.08 3.82 27.15
CA SER A 73 -9.95 4.71 26.37
C SER A 73 -9.34 5.04 25.01
N ILE A 74 -10.15 5.63 24.12
CA ILE A 74 -9.66 6.12 22.83
C ILE A 74 -8.56 7.20 22.97
N TYR A 75 -8.46 7.86 24.13
CA TYR A 75 -7.45 8.90 24.40
C TYR A 75 -6.08 8.33 24.76
N ASP A 76 -6.02 7.05 25.14
CA ASP A 76 -4.77 6.34 25.46
C ASP A 76 -4.13 5.74 24.20
N VAL A 77 -4.91 5.55 23.14
CA VAL A 77 -4.47 4.98 21.86
C VAL A 77 -3.26 5.72 21.27
N PRO A 78 -3.19 7.06 21.21
CA PRO A 78 -2.02 7.77 20.70
C PRO A 78 -0.74 7.44 21.49
N GLN A 79 -0.84 7.35 22.82
CA GLN A 79 0.29 7.02 23.68
C GLN A 79 0.77 5.59 23.43
N LEU A 80 -0.16 4.63 23.35
CA LEU A 80 0.15 3.22 23.11
C LEU A 80 0.64 2.94 21.69
N THR A 81 0.28 3.80 20.72
CA THR A 81 0.68 3.65 19.32
C THR A 81 2.03 4.28 19.01
N LYS A 82 2.47 5.28 19.81
CA LYS A 82 3.71 6.04 19.56
C LYS A 82 4.94 5.14 19.41
N ALA A 83 5.19 4.26 20.37
CA ALA A 83 6.37 3.39 20.34
C ALA A 83 6.33 2.35 19.19
N PRO A 84 5.22 1.61 18.95
CA PRO A 84 5.04 0.77 17.76
C PRO A 84 5.27 1.51 16.45
N TYR A 85 4.72 2.72 16.32
CA TYR A 85 4.86 3.55 15.14
C TYR A 85 6.34 3.89 14.89
N GLN A 86 7.04 4.43 15.89
CA GLN A 86 8.46 4.79 15.76
C GLN A 86 9.35 3.57 15.48
N ARG A 87 9.04 2.41 16.06
CA ARG A 87 9.75 1.15 15.80
C ARG A 87 9.58 0.68 14.36
N ARG A 88 8.39 0.82 13.78
CA ARG A 88 8.09 0.30 12.44
C ARG A 88 8.32 1.29 11.32
N PHE A 89 7.96 2.56 11.49
CA PHE A 89 8.06 3.62 10.49
C PHE A 89 9.43 4.32 10.51
N ASN A 90 10.49 3.53 10.39
CA ASN A 90 11.86 4.04 10.23
C ASN A 90 12.37 3.84 8.80
N SER A 91 13.43 4.56 8.43
CA SER A 91 13.97 4.56 7.07
C SER A 91 14.32 3.16 6.55
N LYS A 92 14.86 2.29 7.41
CA LYS A 92 15.25 0.92 7.04
C LYS A 92 14.04 0.09 6.63
N ASN A 93 13.00 0.08 7.46
CA ASN A 93 11.79 -0.70 7.20
C ASN A 93 11.01 -0.14 6.02
N ILE A 94 10.93 1.18 5.89
CA ILE A 94 10.27 1.83 4.75
C ILE A 94 10.97 1.44 3.45
N LYS A 95 12.30 1.56 3.37
CA LYS A 95 13.07 1.15 2.19
C LYS A 95 12.88 -0.33 1.86
N SER A 96 12.90 -1.19 2.89
CA SER A 96 12.66 -2.63 2.71
C SER A 96 11.25 -2.92 2.18
N ALA A 97 10.24 -2.18 2.64
CA ALA A 97 8.87 -2.33 2.20
C ALA A 97 8.70 -1.95 0.72
N PHE A 98 9.33 -0.85 0.30
CA PHE A 98 9.35 -0.44 -1.11
C PHE A 98 10.05 -1.48 -2.00
N ALA A 99 11.16 -2.06 -1.52
CA ALA A 99 11.87 -3.11 -2.26
C ALA A 99 11.03 -4.39 -2.37
N ALA A 100 10.34 -4.78 -1.29
CA ALA A 100 9.48 -5.96 -1.26
C ALA A 100 8.24 -5.84 -2.18
N CYS A 101 7.79 -4.62 -2.48
CA CYS A 101 6.74 -4.34 -3.46
C CYS A 101 7.30 -4.11 -4.88
N GLY A 102 8.62 -4.17 -5.08
CA GLY A 102 9.26 -3.93 -6.36
C GLY A 102 9.22 -2.48 -6.84
N ILE A 103 8.88 -1.54 -5.95
CA ILE A 103 8.76 -0.11 -6.28
C ILE A 103 10.14 0.55 -6.29
N TYR A 104 10.92 0.34 -5.23
CA TYR A 104 12.26 0.91 -5.13
C TYR A 104 13.22 0.02 -4.32
N PRO A 105 14.34 -0.44 -4.91
CA PRO A 105 14.66 -0.36 -6.34
C PRO A 105 13.58 -1.01 -7.21
N LEU A 106 13.37 -0.48 -8.43
CA LEU A 106 12.36 -1.02 -9.33
C LEU A 106 12.71 -2.47 -9.68
N ASN A 107 11.83 -3.41 -9.34
CA ASN A 107 12.01 -4.82 -9.61
C ASN A 107 10.67 -5.47 -9.97
N ARG A 108 10.46 -5.68 -11.28
CA ARG A 108 9.27 -6.35 -11.85
C ARG A 108 9.08 -7.80 -11.39
N HIS A 109 10.11 -8.41 -10.80
CA HIS A 109 10.09 -9.80 -10.31
C HIS A 109 10.01 -9.89 -8.78
N ALA A 110 9.93 -8.75 -8.07
CA ALA A 110 9.79 -8.76 -6.60
C ALA A 110 8.45 -9.35 -6.14
N VAL A 111 7.47 -9.36 -7.03
CA VAL A 111 6.15 -9.92 -6.82
C VAL A 111 5.96 -11.10 -7.76
N PRO A 112 5.77 -12.33 -7.24
CA PRO A 112 5.44 -13.47 -8.07
C PRO A 112 4.07 -13.30 -8.75
N GLU A 113 3.98 -13.67 -10.02
CA GLU A 113 2.76 -13.51 -10.84
C GLU A 113 1.53 -14.21 -10.24
N HIS A 114 1.73 -15.40 -9.65
CA HIS A 114 0.66 -16.14 -8.96
C HIS A 114 0.09 -15.40 -7.73
N SER A 115 0.86 -14.49 -7.12
CA SER A 115 0.41 -13.70 -5.98
C SER A 115 -0.35 -12.44 -6.38
N MET A 116 -0.13 -11.93 -7.60
CA MET A 116 -0.81 -10.73 -8.12
C MET A 116 -2.32 -10.95 -8.27
N PHE A 117 -2.73 -12.15 -8.67
CA PHE A 117 -4.13 -12.51 -8.96
C PHE A 117 -4.79 -13.39 -7.89
N ALA A 118 -4.09 -13.69 -6.79
CA ALA A 118 -4.63 -14.51 -5.70
C ALA A 118 -5.97 -14.02 -5.12
N PRO A 119 -6.26 -12.70 -5.00
CA PRO A 119 -7.58 -12.25 -4.55
C PRO A 119 -8.63 -12.24 -5.66
N SER A 120 -8.24 -12.21 -6.94
CA SER A 120 -9.19 -12.26 -8.07
C SER A 120 -9.61 -13.68 -8.43
N SER A 121 -8.76 -14.69 -8.17
CA SER A 121 -9.04 -16.10 -8.50
C SER A 121 -10.24 -16.71 -7.77
N VAL A 122 -10.68 -16.11 -6.67
CA VAL A 122 -11.88 -16.56 -5.93
C VAL A 122 -13.18 -16.14 -6.66
N THR A 123 -13.09 -15.16 -7.56
CA THR A 123 -14.23 -14.62 -8.32
C THR A 123 -14.41 -15.27 -9.69
N ASP A 124 -13.44 -16.07 -10.14
CA ASP A 124 -13.50 -16.79 -11.42
C ASP A 124 -14.36 -18.05 -11.28
N LEU A 125 -15.68 -17.88 -11.16
CA LEU A 125 -16.63 -18.98 -11.36
C LEU A 125 -16.62 -19.38 -12.85
N PRO A 126 -16.60 -20.68 -13.19
CA PRO A 126 -16.47 -21.13 -14.56
C PRO A 126 -17.80 -20.95 -15.30
N ASN A 127 -17.98 -19.84 -16.00
CA ASN A 127 -18.93 -19.80 -17.10
C ASN A 127 -18.18 -20.06 -18.40
N GLY A 128 -18.60 -21.13 -19.07
CA GLY A 128 -17.94 -21.81 -20.16
C GLY A 128 -17.23 -20.93 -21.19
N ILE A 129 -16.04 -21.39 -21.55
CA ILE A 129 -15.43 -21.32 -22.89
C ILE A 129 -15.39 -19.93 -23.53
N ARG A 130 -14.21 -19.30 -23.48
CA ARG A 130 -13.51 -18.86 -24.70
C ARG A 130 -12.05 -18.51 -24.42
N ASN A 131 -11.17 -19.29 -25.06
CA ASN A 131 -9.76 -19.00 -25.26
C ASN A 131 -9.60 -17.68 -26.03
N GLU A 132 -9.13 -16.61 -25.41
CA GLU A 132 -8.35 -15.58 -26.10
C GLU A 132 -7.24 -15.07 -25.17
N LYS A 133 -5.99 -15.18 -25.63
CA LYS A 133 -4.79 -14.69 -24.95
C LYS A 133 -4.92 -13.18 -24.73
N LEU A 134 -5.15 -12.76 -23.50
CA LEU A 134 -5.01 -11.36 -23.10
C LEU A 134 -3.51 -11.03 -22.98
N TYR A 135 -2.92 -10.66 -24.12
CA TYR A 135 -1.70 -9.87 -24.09
C TYR A 135 -2.03 -8.56 -23.36
N LEU A 136 -1.37 -8.33 -22.23
CA LEU A 136 -1.36 -7.03 -21.56
C LEU A 136 -0.65 -6.03 -22.48
N MET A 137 -1.42 -5.42 -23.39
CA MET A 137 -0.97 -4.31 -24.21
C MET A 137 -0.86 -3.09 -23.31
N ILE A 138 0.33 -2.86 -22.78
CA ILE A 138 0.72 -1.56 -22.25
C ILE A 138 0.73 -0.62 -23.45
N VAL A 139 -0.39 0.06 -23.69
CA VAL A 139 -0.46 1.14 -24.67
C VAL A 139 0.38 2.29 -24.12
N PHE A 140 1.66 2.32 -24.49
CA PHE A 140 2.40 3.56 -24.56
C PHE A 140 1.76 4.39 -25.67
N HIS A 141 0.86 5.31 -25.31
CA HIS A 141 0.48 6.35 -26.25
C HIS A 141 1.61 7.39 -26.27
N ASN A 142 2.64 7.11 -27.08
CA ASN A 142 3.37 8.17 -27.73
C ASN A 142 2.45 8.75 -28.79
N ARG A 143 2.00 10.00 -28.60
CA ARG A 143 1.71 10.89 -29.73
C ARG A 143 2.60 12.12 -29.63
N LEU A 144 3.26 12.35 -30.76
CA LEU A 144 4.35 13.24 -31.07
C LEU A 144 3.90 14.71 -31.17
N SER A 145 4.86 15.63 -30.95
CA SER A 145 5.13 16.87 -31.72
C SER A 145 3.95 17.77 -32.11
N THR A 146 3.87 18.98 -31.53
CA THR A 146 4.53 20.23 -31.97
C THR A 146 4.51 21.23 -30.83
#